data_AF-X0S4F5-F1
#
_entry.id   AF-X0S4F5-F1
#
_cell.length_a   1.000
_cell.length_b   1.000
_cell.length_c   1.000
_cell.angle_alpha   90.00
_cell.angle_beta   90.00
_cell.angle_gamma   90.00
#
_symmetry.space_group_name_H-M   'P 1'
#
loop_
_entity.id
_entity.type
_entity.pdbx_description
1 polymer ?
#
loop_
_entity_poly.entity_id
_entity_poly.type
_entity_poly.pdbx_seq_one_letter_code
_entity_poly.pdbx_strand_id
1 'polypeptide(L)'
;MGRQSRFKRGVVLNMAGAELFEGAASDPGGVTITSQPANWQGDVGDPAKFVVGATSGDASPLVYQWQELNGSWADMSDGGAVSGAETFDLTIDPTVLGDDQRQFRCNVSNDVNSKTTRTAVLEILGTDFTFFTLDGAAGTYISTPNTYP
;
A
#
# COMPACT_ATOMS: atom_id res chain seq x y z
N MET A 1 -11.76 -41.53 32.86
CA MET A 1 -10.75 -40.69 32.18
C MET A 1 -10.23 -41.49 30.99
N GLY A 2 -10.62 -41.28 29.72
CA GLY A 2 -10.65 -40.02 28.98
C GLY A 2 -9.20 -39.63 28.64
N ARG A 3 -8.70 -39.55 27.40
CA ARG A 3 -9.33 -39.43 26.07
C ARG A 3 -8.45 -40.09 25.01
N GLN A 4 -9.12 -40.65 24.00
CA GLN A 4 -8.61 -41.07 22.71
C GLN A 4 -8.01 -39.88 21.93
N SER A 5 -6.97 -40.10 21.13
CA SER A 5 -6.91 -39.49 19.79
C SER A 5 -6.15 -40.40 18.85
N ARG A 6 -6.91 -41.11 18.01
CA ARG A 6 -6.40 -42.00 16.97
C ARG A 6 -6.12 -41.17 15.73
N PHE A 7 -4.94 -41.34 15.15
CA PHE A 7 -4.65 -41.02 13.76
C PHE A 7 -5.71 -41.69 12.87
N LYS A 8 -6.68 -40.92 12.38
CA LYS A 8 -7.53 -41.35 11.26
C LYS A 8 -7.04 -40.62 10.01
N ARG A 9 -6.20 -41.32 9.23
CA ARG A 9 -6.10 -41.08 7.79
C ARG A 9 -7.45 -41.47 7.19
N GLY A 10 -8.32 -40.50 6.98
CA GLY A 10 -9.58 -40.69 6.28
C GLY A 10 -9.38 -40.42 4.79
N VAL A 11 -8.91 -41.41 4.04
CA VAL A 11 -9.14 -41.44 2.60
C VAL A 11 -10.56 -41.98 2.42
N VAL A 12 -11.53 -41.09 2.24
CA VAL A 12 -12.83 -41.46 1.71
C VAL A 12 -12.69 -41.48 0.18
N LEU A 13 -12.48 -42.66 -0.37
CA LEU A 13 -12.70 -42.93 -1.79
C LEU A 13 -14.22 -43.12 -1.98
N ASN A 14 -14.86 -42.22 -2.71
CA ASN A 14 -16.17 -42.48 -3.30
C ASN A 14 -16.13 -42.19 -4.80
N MET A 15 -16.70 -43.10 -5.58
CA MET A 15 -16.59 -43.23 -7.03
C MET A 15 -17.54 -42.26 -7.74
N ALA A 16 -17.02 -41.10 -8.10
CA ALA A 16 -17.38 -40.33 -9.28
C ALA A 16 -16.19 -39.40 -9.51
N GLY A 17 -15.65 -39.34 -10.72
CA GLY A 17 -14.45 -38.57 -11.02
C GLY A 17 -14.59 -37.11 -10.59
N ALA A 18 -14.13 -36.81 -9.38
CA ALA A 18 -13.68 -35.49 -9.01
C ALA A 18 -12.30 -35.38 -9.64
N GLU A 19 -12.27 -34.92 -10.89
CA GLU A 19 -11.07 -34.29 -11.41
C GLU A 19 -10.65 -33.28 -10.34
N LEU A 20 -9.49 -33.51 -9.75
CA LEU A 20 -8.84 -32.53 -8.91
C LEU A 20 -8.55 -31.36 -9.83
N PHE A 21 -9.50 -30.44 -9.98
CA PHE A 21 -9.11 -29.07 -10.17
C PHE A 21 -8.29 -28.75 -8.93
N GLU A 22 -6.98 -28.69 -9.08
CA GLU A 22 -6.09 -27.92 -8.22
C GLU A 22 -6.47 -26.43 -8.38
N GLY A 23 -7.73 -26.11 -8.13
CA GLY A 23 -8.24 -24.77 -8.04
C GLY A 23 -7.77 -24.26 -6.70
N ALA A 24 -6.63 -23.57 -6.72
CA ALA A 24 -6.04 -22.79 -5.65
C ALA A 24 -6.49 -23.22 -4.25
N ALA A 25 -5.66 -24.02 -3.55
CA ALA A 25 -5.78 -24.11 -2.11
C ALA A 25 -5.73 -22.68 -1.54
N SER A 26 -6.90 -22.07 -1.32
CA SER A 26 -7.04 -20.93 -0.44
C SER A 26 -6.63 -21.49 0.91
N ASP A 27 -5.38 -21.27 1.30
CA ASP A 27 -4.98 -21.49 2.67
C ASP A 27 -5.95 -20.66 3.51
N PRO A 28 -6.87 -21.28 4.26
CA PRO A 28 -7.94 -20.54 4.93
C PRO A 28 -7.38 -19.55 5.95
N GLY A 29 -6.14 -19.76 6.43
CA GLY A 29 -5.45 -18.83 7.31
C GLY A 29 -4.62 -17.77 6.58
N GLY A 30 -4.43 -17.87 5.27
CA GLY A 30 -3.53 -17.02 4.50
C GLY A 30 -4.02 -15.58 4.29
N VAL A 31 -3.07 -14.65 4.10
CA VAL A 31 -3.38 -13.27 3.77
C VAL A 31 -3.99 -13.19 2.36
N THR A 32 -5.10 -12.46 2.25
CA THR A 32 -5.72 -12.04 0.99
C THR A 32 -5.86 -10.53 0.99
N ILE A 33 -5.30 -9.86 -0.02
CA ILE A 33 -5.49 -8.43 -0.23
C ILE A 33 -6.86 -8.21 -0.89
N THR A 34 -7.73 -7.46 -0.23
CA THR A 34 -9.11 -7.15 -0.66
C THR A 34 -9.22 -5.76 -1.28
N SER A 35 -8.32 -4.83 -0.94
CA SER A 35 -8.21 -3.51 -1.57
C SER A 35 -6.76 -3.09 -1.70
N GLN A 36 -6.42 -2.57 -2.88
CA GLN A 36 -5.09 -2.04 -3.19
C GLN A 36 -5.03 -0.56 -2.79
N PRO A 37 -3.84 -0.04 -2.43
CA PRO A 37 -3.68 1.39 -2.24
C PRO A 37 -3.81 2.10 -3.59
N ALA A 38 -4.52 3.23 -3.59
CA ALA A 38 -4.66 4.08 -4.76
C ALA A 38 -3.49 5.08 -4.82
N ASN A 39 -3.16 5.55 -6.02
CA ASN A 39 -2.30 6.71 -6.16
C ASN A 39 -2.95 7.92 -5.49
N TRP A 40 -2.13 8.82 -4.96
CA TRP A 40 -2.59 10.08 -4.39
C TRP A 40 -2.07 11.24 -5.23
N GLN A 41 -2.92 12.24 -5.42
CA GLN A 41 -2.59 13.49 -6.10
C GLN A 41 -3.22 14.65 -5.32
N GLY A 42 -2.45 15.69 -5.06
CA GLY A 42 -2.92 16.88 -4.34
C GLY A 42 -1.82 17.92 -4.20
N ASP A 43 -2.14 19.02 -3.53
CA ASP A 43 -1.24 20.16 -3.38
C ASP A 43 -0.25 19.97 -2.22
N VAL A 44 0.84 20.75 -2.23
CA VAL A 44 1.80 20.79 -1.13
C VAL A 44 1.10 21.16 0.18
N GLY A 45 1.38 20.41 1.24
CA GLY A 45 0.83 20.64 2.57
C GLY A 45 -0.46 19.88 2.84
N ASP A 46 -1.12 19.32 1.81
CA ASP A 46 -2.26 18.43 2.03
C ASP A 46 -1.79 17.06 2.56
N PRO A 47 -2.56 16.41 3.44
CA PRO A 47 -2.24 15.08 3.93
C PRO A 47 -2.52 14.02 2.85
N ALA A 48 -1.49 13.25 2.48
CA ALA A 48 -1.63 12.11 1.60
C ALA A 48 -1.91 10.83 2.38
N LYS A 49 -2.89 10.04 1.93
CA LYS A 49 -3.31 8.79 2.59
C LYS A 49 -3.33 7.61 1.63
N PHE A 50 -2.72 6.51 2.05
CA PHE A 50 -2.71 5.23 1.34
C PHE A 50 -3.29 4.14 2.23
N VAL A 51 -4.31 3.44 1.73
CA VAL A 51 -5.07 2.46 2.53
C VAL A 51 -5.03 1.09 1.88
N VAL A 52 -4.82 0.06 2.69
CA VAL A 52 -4.82 -1.34 2.27
C VAL A 52 -5.96 -2.08 2.96
N GLY A 53 -6.73 -2.81 2.17
CA GLY A 53 -7.68 -3.79 2.69
C GLY A 53 -7.07 -5.17 2.63
N ALA A 54 -7.05 -5.88 3.75
CA ALA A 54 -6.59 -7.28 3.80
C ALA A 54 -7.40 -8.09 4.82
N THR A 55 -7.47 -9.39 4.57
CA THR A 55 -8.18 -10.36 5.43
C THR A 55 -7.38 -11.65 5.54
N SER A 56 -7.60 -12.39 6.62
CA SER A 56 -7.26 -13.80 6.78
C SER A 56 -8.56 -14.57 7.02
N GLY A 57 -8.75 -15.73 6.40
CA GLY A 57 -10.02 -16.48 6.51
C GLY A 57 -10.26 -17.05 7.91
N ASP A 58 -9.19 -17.37 8.65
CA ASP A 58 -9.25 -17.83 10.04
C ASP A 58 -9.10 -16.69 11.08
N ALA A 59 -9.17 -15.42 10.63
CA ALA A 59 -9.00 -14.23 11.46
C ALA A 59 -7.64 -14.16 12.21
N SER A 60 -6.60 -14.82 11.69
CA SER A 60 -5.23 -14.65 12.15
C SER A 60 -4.81 -13.17 12.11
N PRO A 61 -4.09 -12.66 13.12
CA PRO A 61 -3.59 -11.28 13.12
C PRO A 61 -2.78 -10.97 11.87
N LEU A 62 -3.01 -9.79 11.32
CA LEU A 62 -2.28 -9.27 10.16
C LEU A 62 -1.22 -8.28 10.64
N VAL A 63 -0.02 -8.41 10.08
CA VAL A 63 1.07 -7.45 10.24
C VAL A 63 1.21 -6.67 8.95
N TYR A 64 1.32 -5.35 9.05
CA TYR A 64 1.52 -4.46 7.92
C TYR A 64 2.93 -3.87 8.01
N GLN A 65 3.58 -3.73 6.86
CA GLN A 65 4.85 -3.02 6.73
C GLN A 65 4.84 -2.25 5.42
N TRP A 66 4.72 -0.93 5.50
CA TRP A 66 4.88 -0.06 4.36
C TRP A 66 6.34 0.00 3.95
N GLN A 67 6.56 0.05 2.64
CA GLN A 67 7.84 0.12 2.00
C GLN A 67 7.85 1.25 0.98
N GLU A 68 8.97 1.93 0.89
CA GLU A 68 9.23 2.98 -0.10
C GLU A 68 10.30 2.51 -1.09
N LEU A 69 10.17 2.91 -2.35
CA LEU A 69 11.17 2.66 -3.37
C LEU A 69 12.28 3.73 -3.33
N ASN A 70 13.42 3.40 -2.72
CA ASN A 70 14.62 4.24 -2.67
C ASN A 70 15.79 3.53 -3.38
N GLY A 71 15.66 3.35 -4.69
CA GLY A 71 16.53 2.48 -5.51
C GLY A 71 16.24 0.97 -5.33
N SER A 72 15.81 0.58 -4.13
CA SER A 72 15.16 -0.71 -3.83
C SER A 72 14.08 -0.50 -2.78
N TRP A 73 13.17 -1.45 -2.64
CA TRP A 73 12.12 -1.40 -1.62
C TRP A 73 12.71 -1.55 -0.23
N ALA A 74 12.49 -0.55 0.61
CA ALA A 74 12.97 -0.51 2.00
C ALA A 74 11.80 -0.26 2.95
N ASP A 75 11.85 -0.88 4.13
CA ASP A 75 10.83 -0.71 5.16
C ASP A 75 10.81 0.74 5.68
N MET A 76 9.61 1.29 5.78
CA MET A 76 9.36 2.60 6.36
C MET A 76 9.19 2.49 7.88
N SER A 77 9.42 3.61 8.56
CA SER A 77 9.13 3.75 9.98
C SER A 77 8.46 5.09 10.22
N ASP A 78 7.65 5.17 11.27
CA ASP A 78 7.01 6.41 11.67
C ASP A 78 8.05 7.45 12.10
N GLY A 79 7.81 8.72 11.74
CA GLY A 79 8.70 9.84 12.03
C GLY A 79 8.64 10.94 10.98
N GLY A 80 8.98 12.16 11.36
CA GLY A 80 8.85 13.33 10.49
C GLY A 80 7.39 13.49 10.04
N ALA A 81 7.16 13.47 8.71
CA ALA A 81 5.83 13.54 8.11
C ALA A 81 5.12 12.17 7.98
N VAL A 82 5.80 11.06 8.31
CA VAL A 82 5.29 9.70 8.11
C VAL A 82 4.60 9.19 9.38
N SER A 83 3.40 8.63 9.24
CA SER A 83 2.70 7.89 10.30
C SER A 83 1.91 6.71 9.72
N GLY A 84 1.77 5.63 10.50
CA GLY A 84 1.06 4.43 10.07
C GLY A 84 1.88 3.48 9.19
N ALA A 85 3.22 3.54 9.26
CA ALA A 85 4.10 2.67 8.49
C ALA A 85 3.91 1.18 8.80
N GLU A 86 3.37 0.84 9.99
CA GLU A 86 3.05 -0.53 10.41
C GLU A 86 1.53 -0.80 10.51
N THR A 87 0.70 0.08 9.92
CA THR A 87 -0.77 -0.06 9.93
C THR A 87 -1.34 -0.23 8.53
N PHE A 88 -2.65 -0.44 8.45
CA PHE A 88 -3.37 -0.53 7.18
C PHE A 88 -3.51 0.84 6.47
N ASP A 89 -3.19 1.94 7.15
CA ASP A 89 -3.33 3.32 6.69
C ASP A 89 -2.02 4.11 6.85
N LEU A 90 -1.28 4.28 5.76
CA LEU A 90 -0.11 5.16 5.73
C LEU A 90 -0.55 6.59 5.48
N THR A 91 -0.07 7.53 6.30
CA THR A 91 -0.28 8.96 6.11
C THR A 91 1.06 9.68 5.97
N ILE A 92 1.17 10.54 4.96
CA ILE A 92 2.25 11.52 4.79
C ILE A 92 1.65 12.91 5.01
N ASP A 93 2.02 13.58 6.10
CA ASP A 93 1.47 14.88 6.48
C ASP A 93 2.51 15.71 7.27
N PRO A 94 2.85 16.93 6.83
CA PRO A 94 2.47 17.54 5.55
C PRO A 94 3.24 16.94 4.38
N THR A 95 2.61 16.92 3.20
CA THR A 95 3.34 16.66 1.95
C THR A 95 4.24 17.84 1.58
N VAL A 96 5.39 17.56 0.99
CA VAL A 96 6.33 18.56 0.47
C VAL A 96 6.62 18.33 -1.02
N LEU A 97 7.14 19.35 -1.72
CA LEU A 97 7.51 19.22 -3.15
C LEU A 97 8.50 18.07 -3.41
N GLY A 98 9.37 17.77 -2.45
CA GLY A 98 10.31 16.65 -2.54
C GLY A 98 9.64 15.27 -2.50
N ASP A 99 8.35 15.20 -2.20
CA ASP A 99 7.60 13.95 -2.18
C ASP A 99 7.12 13.51 -3.56
N ASP A 100 7.20 14.37 -4.56
CA ASP A 100 6.69 14.06 -5.89
C ASP A 100 7.31 12.79 -6.48
N GLN A 101 6.44 11.95 -7.06
CA GLN A 101 6.76 10.64 -7.63
C GLN A 101 7.31 9.60 -6.65
N ARG A 102 7.22 9.83 -5.33
CA ARG A 102 7.51 8.77 -4.35
C ARG A 102 6.55 7.60 -4.54
N GLN A 103 7.10 6.39 -4.38
CA GLN A 103 6.37 5.15 -4.64
C GLN A 103 6.32 4.29 -3.38
N PHE A 104 5.12 3.85 -3.04
CA PHE A 104 4.82 3.11 -1.84
C PHE A 104 4.18 1.77 -2.16
N ARG A 105 4.46 0.76 -1.34
CA ARG A 105 3.71 -0.50 -1.32
C ARG A 105 3.64 -1.01 0.12
N CYS A 106 2.65 -1.82 0.42
CA CYS A 106 2.55 -2.48 1.71
C CYS A 106 2.84 -3.97 1.55
N ASN A 107 3.65 -4.51 2.44
CA ASN A 107 3.73 -5.95 2.65
C ASN A 107 2.83 -6.33 3.83
N VAL A 108 1.83 -7.16 3.57
CA VAL A 108 0.92 -7.67 4.59
C VAL A 108 1.25 -9.14 4.83
N SER A 109 1.51 -9.50 6.08
CA SER A 109 1.94 -10.85 6.44
C SER A 109 1.19 -11.41 7.65
N ASN A 110 1.26 -12.72 7.77
CA ASN A 110 0.93 -13.48 8.96
C ASN A 110 1.81 -14.74 9.02
N ASP A 111 1.52 -15.64 9.96
CA ASP A 111 2.28 -16.88 10.17
C ASP A 111 2.19 -17.88 8.99
N VAL A 112 1.27 -17.67 8.04
CA VAL A 112 1.08 -18.54 6.87
C VAL A 112 1.83 -18.00 5.67
N ASN A 113 1.59 -16.74 5.31
CA ASN A 113 2.15 -16.16 4.09
C ASN A 113 2.31 -14.64 4.18
N SER A 114 2.92 -14.10 3.12
CA SER A 114 3.08 -12.67 2.90
C SER A 114 2.53 -12.31 1.53
N LYS A 115 1.81 -11.19 1.44
CA LYS A 115 1.31 -10.61 0.20
C LYS A 115 1.73 -9.16 0.11
N THR A 116 2.28 -8.80 -1.04
CA THR A 116 2.65 -7.42 -1.34
C THR A 116 1.56 -6.77 -2.19
N THR A 117 1.20 -5.53 -1.87
CA THR A 117 0.27 -4.75 -2.67
C THR A 117 0.89 -4.32 -4.01
N ARG A 118 0.04 -3.77 -4.87
CA ARG A 118 0.50 -2.94 -5.99
C ARG A 118 1.17 -1.67 -5.44
N THR A 119 2.01 -1.09 -6.28
CA THR A 119 2.62 0.21 -6.02
C THR A 119 1.58 1.32 -6.14
N ALA A 120 1.56 2.22 -5.18
CA ALA A 120 0.89 3.51 -5.23
C ALA A 120 1.92 4.64 -5.38
N VAL A 121 1.57 5.66 -6.15
CA VAL A 121 2.41 6.84 -6.40
C VAL A 121 1.81 8.05 -5.68
N LEU A 122 2.67 8.86 -5.08
CA LEU A 122 2.32 10.18 -4.55
C LEU A 122 2.75 11.23 -5.58
N GLU A 123 1.79 11.95 -6.12
CA GLU A 123 2.00 13.03 -7.07
C GLU A 123 1.68 14.36 -6.40
N ILE A 124 2.64 15.28 -6.42
CA ILE A 124 2.43 16.63 -5.92
C ILE A 124 2.06 17.52 -7.09
N LEU A 125 0.89 18.15 -7.00
CA LEU A 125 0.51 19.23 -7.89
C LEU A 125 1.36 20.45 -7.53
N GLY A 126 2.48 20.60 -8.23
CA GLY A 126 3.26 21.83 -8.15
C GLY A 126 2.41 22.99 -8.66
N THR A 127 2.35 24.08 -7.91
CA THR A 127 1.60 25.30 -8.28
C THR A 127 2.12 26.02 -9.54
N ASP A 128 3.02 25.42 -10.32
CA ASP A 128 3.58 26.02 -11.53
C ASP A 128 3.31 25.15 -12.77
N PHE A 129 2.10 25.29 -13.30
CA PHE A 129 1.97 25.44 -14.75
C PHE A 129 2.15 26.93 -15.07
N THR A 130 3.40 27.39 -15.18
CA THR A 130 3.66 28.63 -15.92
C THR A 130 3.42 28.35 -17.40
N PHE A 131 2.16 28.49 -17.84
CA PHE A 131 1.88 28.64 -19.25
C PHE A 131 2.55 29.94 -19.72
N PHE A 132 3.72 29.86 -20.33
CA PHE A 132 4.22 30.95 -21.17
C PHE A 132 3.31 31.02 -22.39
N THR A 133 2.24 31.82 -22.30
CA THR A 133 1.65 32.36 -23.52
C THR A 133 2.66 33.40 -24.00
N LEU A 134 3.45 33.07 -25.02
CA LEU A 134 4.22 34.09 -25.75
C LEU A 134 3.20 34.96 -26.50
N ASP A 135 2.55 35.89 -25.82
CA ASP A 135 2.08 37.10 -26.49
C ASP A 135 3.30 37.99 -26.67
N GLY A 136 3.60 38.30 -27.92
CA GLY A 136 4.72 39.14 -28.32
C GLY A 136 4.50 40.61 -27.94
N ALA A 137 4.46 40.90 -26.65
CA ALA A 137 4.55 42.27 -26.14
C ALA A 137 5.26 42.30 -24.79
N ALA A 138 6.34 43.08 -24.74
CA ALA A 138 7.23 43.23 -23.59
C ALA A 138 6.47 43.51 -22.28
N GLY A 139 6.57 42.59 -21.33
CA GLY A 139 6.12 42.77 -19.96
C GLY A 139 7.21 42.30 -19.01
N THR A 140 7.78 43.24 -18.26
CA THR A 140 8.81 43.03 -17.25
C THR A 140 8.32 42.04 -16.19
N TYR A 141 9.03 40.93 -15.99
CA TYR A 141 8.70 39.96 -14.95
C TYR A 141 9.35 40.38 -13.63
N ILE A 142 8.52 40.66 -12.62
CA ILE A 142 8.95 40.75 -11.22
C ILE A 142 8.36 39.53 -10.52
N SER A 143 9.16 38.49 -10.32
CA SER A 143 8.81 37.44 -9.38
C SER A 143 9.19 37.91 -7.98
N THR A 144 8.22 38.14 -7.12
CA THR A 144 8.49 38.11 -5.68
C THR A 144 8.55 36.65 -5.26
N PRO A 145 9.60 36.19 -4.57
CA PRO A 145 9.58 34.86 -3.98
C PRO A 145 8.42 34.80 -2.96
N ASN A 146 7.61 33.74 -3.04
CA ASN A 146 6.63 33.43 -2.00
C ASN A 146 7.39 33.16 -0.69
N THR A 147 7.39 34.13 0.21
CA THR A 147 7.79 33.92 1.60
C THR A 147 6.57 33.36 2.33
N TYR A 148 6.56 32.05 2.59
CA TYR A 148 5.61 31.46 3.54
C TYR A 148 6.00 31.87 4.98
N PRO A 149 5.02 32.14 5.87
CA PRO A 149 5.25 32.63 7.23
C PRO A 149 5.93 31.61 8.15
#